data_AF-A0AAE9F9H1-F1
#
_entry.id   AF-A0AAE9F9H1-F1
#
_cell.length_a   1.000
_cell.length_b   1.000
_cell.length_c   1.000
_cell.angle_alpha   90.00
_cell.angle_beta   90.00
_cell.angle_gamma   90.00
#
_symmetry.space_group_name_H-M   'P 1'
#
loop_
_entity.id
_entity.type
_entity.pdbx_description
1 polymer ?
#
loop_
_entity_poly.entity_id
_entity_poly.type
_entity_poly.pdbx_seq_one_letter_code
_entity_poly.pdbx_strand_id
1 'polypeptide(L)'
;MGAWCVQLFPGALGQADAENSCRTQGATLSSIENAEERSIVANIGLNQMLPTGWKFGTIRTGLRRDAIGTPWYTTDQFTTGMEGIVWSPREPNNGAYQGVPNNCGQLWLWVPGGKTEGGRVHGTFFAMQCLKSTPDRWRGFLCGKKAT
;
A
#
# COMPACT_ATOMS: atom_id res chain seq x y z
N MET A 1 -7.86 -11.20 23.11
CA MET A 1 -7.18 -10.45 22.02
C MET A 1 -8.13 -10.47 20.84
N GLY A 2 -8.53 -9.30 20.33
CA GLY A 2 -9.51 -9.17 19.23
C GLY A 2 -8.84 -9.21 17.86
N ALA A 3 -9.62 -9.56 16.83
CA ALA A 3 -9.17 -9.53 15.44
C ALA A 3 -8.79 -8.10 15.01
N TRP A 4 -7.85 -7.95 14.07
CA TRP A 4 -7.54 -6.67 13.44
C TRP A 4 -8.51 -6.45 12.27
N CYS A 5 -9.20 -5.32 12.29
CA CYS A 5 -10.11 -4.92 11.23
C CYS A 5 -9.42 -3.92 10.31
N VAL A 6 -9.43 -4.20 9.02
CA VAL A 6 -8.89 -3.31 7.99
C VAL A 6 -9.99 -2.75 7.11
N GLN A 7 -9.82 -1.50 6.67
CA GLN A 7 -10.69 -0.85 5.71
C GLN A 7 -9.85 -0.01 4.74
N LEU A 8 -10.21 -0.09 3.46
CA LEU A 8 -9.57 0.67 2.40
C LEU A 8 -10.38 1.92 2.09
N PHE A 9 -9.70 3.06 2.01
CA PHE A 9 -10.28 4.34 1.63
C PHE A 9 -9.66 4.86 0.32
N PRO A 10 -10.46 5.38 -0.62
CA PRO A 10 -9.93 6.08 -1.78
C PRO A 10 -9.30 7.41 -1.35
N GLY A 11 -8.16 7.77 -1.92
CA GLY A 11 -7.50 9.04 -1.58
C GLY A 11 -6.08 9.15 -2.11
N ALA A 12 -5.74 10.35 -2.60
CA ALA A 12 -4.42 10.68 -3.15
C ALA A 12 -3.45 11.21 -2.09
N LEU A 13 -3.22 10.44 -1.03
CA LEU A 13 -2.48 10.90 0.15
C LEU A 13 -1.03 10.42 0.17
N GLY A 14 -0.15 11.20 0.79
CA GLY A 14 1.18 10.77 1.25
C GLY A 14 1.09 9.91 2.51
N GLN A 15 2.23 9.42 3.00
CA GLN A 15 2.31 8.56 4.18
C GLN A 15 1.77 9.24 5.44
N ALA A 16 2.20 10.48 5.69
CA ALA A 16 1.77 11.23 6.87
C ALA A 16 0.27 11.58 6.82
N ASP A 17 -0.22 12.00 5.65
CA ASP A 17 -1.63 12.37 5.49
C ASP A 17 -2.56 11.15 5.56
N ALA A 18 -2.13 10.00 5.01
CA ALA A 18 -2.87 8.75 5.12
C ALA A 18 -2.98 8.28 6.57
N GLU A 19 -1.87 8.34 7.33
CA GLU A 19 -1.86 8.06 8.77
C GLU A 19 -2.81 9.00 9.53
N ASN A 20 -2.76 10.30 9.26
CA ASN A 20 -3.66 11.27 9.88
C ASN A 20 -5.12 10.98 9.52
N SER A 21 -5.41 10.61 8.27
CA SER A 21 -6.75 10.21 7.85
C SER A 21 -7.23 8.96 8.59
N CYS A 22 -6.38 7.94 8.79
CA CYS A 22 -6.74 6.76 9.57
C CYS A 22 -7.02 7.11 11.04
N ARG A 23 -6.26 8.03 11.63
CA ARG A 23 -6.50 8.49 13.01
C ARG A 23 -7.87 9.12 13.20
N THR A 24 -8.40 9.83 12.18
CA THR A 24 -9.78 10.36 12.23
C THR A 24 -10.85 9.26 12.39
N GLN A 25 -10.53 8.01 12.04
CA GLN A 25 -11.41 6.84 12.14
C GLN A 25 -11.14 6.00 13.41
N GLY A 26 -10.28 6.48 14.31
CA GLY A 26 -9.77 5.72 15.45
C GLY A 26 -8.89 4.54 15.02
N ALA A 27 -8.20 4.66 13.89
CA ALA A 27 -7.35 3.64 13.28
C ALA A 27 -5.92 4.18 13.03
N THR A 28 -5.03 3.33 12.53
CA THR A 28 -3.70 3.69 12.02
C THR A 28 -3.53 3.20 10.58
N LEU A 29 -2.56 3.73 9.84
CA LEU A 29 -2.21 3.26 8.51
C LEU A 29 -1.63 1.85 8.61
N SER A 30 -2.45 0.87 8.24
CA SER A 30 -2.14 -0.55 8.40
C SER A 30 -1.10 -1.01 7.39
N SER A 31 -0.26 -1.93 7.84
CA SER A 31 0.53 -2.81 6.98
C SER A 31 -0.25 -4.10 6.67
N ILE A 32 0.42 -5.03 5.99
CA ILE A 32 -0.13 -6.32 5.60
C ILE A 32 0.75 -7.40 6.20
N GLU A 33 0.17 -8.25 7.06
CA GLU A 33 0.88 -9.24 7.86
C GLU A 33 1.20 -10.51 7.05
N ASN A 34 0.22 -11.03 6.31
CA ASN A 34 0.33 -12.32 5.66
C ASN A 34 -0.27 -12.34 4.23
N ALA A 35 -0.10 -13.47 3.53
CA ALA A 35 -0.53 -13.62 2.15
C ALA A 35 -2.06 -13.57 1.97
N GLU A 36 -2.84 -14.03 2.95
CA GLU A 36 -4.30 -13.99 2.91
C GLU A 36 -4.80 -12.54 3.01
N GLU A 37 -4.30 -11.78 4.00
CA GLU A 37 -4.61 -10.36 4.13
C GLU A 37 -4.23 -9.59 2.87
N ARG A 38 -3.06 -9.88 2.27
CA ARG A 38 -2.65 -9.27 1.01
C ARG A 38 -3.66 -9.51 -0.11
N SER A 39 -4.15 -10.74 -0.25
CA SER A 39 -5.13 -11.09 -1.28
C SER A 39 -6.45 -10.36 -1.05
N ILE A 40 -6.93 -10.33 0.20
CA ILE A 40 -8.16 -9.62 0.59
C ILE A 40 -8.04 -8.12 0.29
N VAL A 41 -6.96 -7.47 0.72
CA VAL A 41 -6.72 -6.03 0.49
C VAL A 41 -6.62 -5.71 -1.01
N ALA A 42 -5.92 -6.55 -1.78
CA ALA A 42 -5.81 -6.39 -3.23
C ALA A 42 -7.18 -6.49 -3.92
N ASN A 43 -8.01 -7.45 -3.51
CA ASN A 43 -9.36 -7.65 -4.05
C ASN A 43 -10.31 -6.50 -3.69
N ILE A 44 -10.29 -6.03 -2.43
CA ILE A 44 -11.06 -4.85 -2.01
C ILE A 44 -10.67 -3.64 -2.85
N GLY A 45 -9.37 -3.38 -3.00
CA GLY A 45 -8.88 -2.28 -3.81
C GLY A 45 -9.27 -2.38 -5.28
N LEU A 46 -9.16 -3.57 -5.87
CA LEU A 46 -9.59 -3.81 -7.26
C LEU A 46 -11.09 -3.53 -7.42
N ASN A 47 -11.93 -4.02 -6.50
CA ASN A 47 -13.37 -3.79 -6.53
C ASN A 47 -13.75 -2.31 -6.36
N GLN A 48 -13.01 -1.54 -5.55
CA GLN A 48 -13.23 -0.10 -5.45
C GLN A 48 -12.73 0.67 -6.69
N MET A 49 -11.69 0.18 -7.36
CA MET A 49 -11.10 0.81 -8.55
C MET A 49 -11.92 0.56 -9.81
N LEU A 50 -12.50 -0.63 -10.00
CA LEU A 50 -13.21 -1.00 -11.24
C LEU A 50 -14.31 0.00 -11.67
N PRO A 51 -15.20 0.48 -10.78
CA PRO A 51 -16.27 1.42 -11.14
C PRO A 51 -15.76 2.80 -11.60
N THR A 52 -14.52 3.17 -11.28
CA THR A 52 -13.97 4.48 -11.65
C THR A 52 -13.36 4.51 -13.05
N GLY A 53 -13.30 3.37 -13.75
CA GLY A 53 -12.71 3.24 -15.09
C GLY A 53 -11.18 3.15 -15.12
N TRP A 54 -10.49 3.26 -13.97
CA TRP A 54 -9.04 3.08 -13.89
C TRP A 54 -8.65 1.62 -14.18
N LYS A 55 -7.51 1.43 -14.87
CA LYS A 55 -7.00 0.09 -15.22
C LYS A 55 -5.91 -0.42 -14.28
N PHE A 56 -5.40 0.47 -13.45
CA PHE A 56 -4.39 0.18 -12.43
C PHE A 56 -4.45 1.24 -11.34
N GLY A 57 -3.91 0.87 -10.17
CA GLY A 57 -4.02 1.67 -8.97
C GLY A 57 -2.99 1.29 -7.93
N THR A 58 -2.94 2.03 -6.83
CA THR A 58 -2.07 1.72 -5.70
C THR A 58 -2.79 1.87 -4.38
N ILE A 59 -2.37 1.05 -3.43
CA ILE A 59 -2.80 1.15 -2.05
C ILE A 59 -1.58 1.50 -1.20
N ARG A 60 -1.67 2.62 -0.51
CA ARG A 60 -0.68 3.01 0.50
C ARG A 60 -0.90 2.20 1.78
N THR A 61 0.19 1.66 2.30
CA THR A 61 0.23 0.84 3.51
C THR A 61 1.23 1.44 4.49
N GLY A 62 1.29 0.93 5.71
CA GLY A 62 2.28 1.26 6.73
C GLY A 62 3.71 0.75 6.45
N LEU A 63 4.00 0.21 5.25
CA LEU A 63 5.32 -0.32 4.91
C LEU A 63 6.31 0.81 4.56
N ARG A 64 7.42 0.90 5.30
CA ARG A 64 8.40 1.99 5.18
C ARG A 64 9.84 1.51 5.41
N ARG A 65 10.82 2.26 4.92
CA ARG A 65 12.23 2.25 5.34
C ARG A 65 12.71 3.68 5.63
N ASP A 66 13.78 3.85 6.38
CA ASP A 66 14.29 5.19 6.72
C ASP A 66 15.13 5.79 5.58
N ALA A 67 15.96 4.97 4.95
CA ALA A 67 16.75 5.35 3.79
C ALA A 67 16.90 4.20 2.80
N ILE A 68 17.34 4.52 1.58
CA ILE A 68 17.70 3.50 0.59
C ILE A 68 18.78 2.58 1.21
N GLY A 69 18.57 1.26 1.12
CA GLY A 69 19.48 0.27 1.70
C GLY A 69 19.24 -0.08 3.17
N THR A 70 18.33 0.61 3.88
CA THR A 70 17.93 0.20 5.24
C THR A 70 16.82 -0.85 5.21
N PRO A 71 16.68 -1.67 6.26
CA PRO A 71 15.57 -2.61 6.38
C PRO A 71 14.19 -1.94 6.27
N TRP A 72 13.23 -2.70 5.77
CA TRP A 72 11.81 -2.32 5.76
C TRP A 72 11.16 -2.68 7.10
N TYR A 73 10.22 -1.85 7.54
CA TYR A 73 9.44 -2.02 8.76
C TYR A 73 7.99 -1.57 8.56
N THR A 74 7.12 -1.97 9.48
CA THR A 74 5.70 -1.59 9.52
C THR A 74 5.48 -0.46 10.53
N THR A 75 4.58 0.48 10.23
CA THR A 75 4.31 1.64 11.11
C THR A 75 3.12 1.46 12.04
N ASP A 76 2.31 0.42 11.88
CA ASP A 76 1.05 0.22 12.59
C ASP A 76 1.20 -0.40 13.99
N GLN A 77 2.42 -0.80 14.38
CA GLN A 77 2.77 -1.47 15.63
C GLN A 77 2.00 -2.77 15.91
N PHE A 78 1.20 -3.24 14.95
CA PHE A 78 0.33 -4.40 15.09
C PHE A 78 0.77 -5.54 14.18
N THR A 79 1.20 -5.21 12.96
CA THR A 79 1.73 -6.20 12.03
C THR A 79 3.02 -6.79 12.61
N THR A 80 2.97 -8.06 13.01
CA THR A 80 4.12 -8.75 13.65
C THR A 80 4.99 -9.52 12.65
N GLY A 81 4.45 -9.82 11.47
CA GLY A 81 5.12 -10.51 10.37
C GLY A 81 5.26 -9.67 9.10
N MET A 82 6.16 -10.07 8.22
CA MET A 82 6.39 -9.44 6.91
C MET A 82 6.08 -10.39 5.74
N GLU A 83 5.40 -11.51 6.02
CA GLU A 83 5.09 -12.56 5.03
C GLU A 83 4.09 -12.09 3.97
N GLY A 84 3.29 -11.08 4.32
CA GLY A 84 2.45 -10.36 3.38
C GLY A 84 3.25 -9.59 2.33
N ILE A 85 4.52 -9.26 2.56
CA ILE A 85 5.28 -8.39 1.65
C ILE A 85 5.92 -9.20 0.53
N VAL A 86 5.20 -9.32 -0.58
CA VAL A 86 5.72 -9.89 -1.84
C VAL A 86 5.98 -8.76 -2.82
N TRP A 87 7.24 -8.58 -3.23
CA TRP A 87 7.64 -7.54 -4.18
C TRP A 87 7.33 -7.93 -5.63
N SER A 88 6.93 -6.95 -6.43
CA SER A 88 6.94 -7.06 -7.89
C SER A 88 8.36 -7.36 -8.41
N PRO A 89 8.51 -7.95 -9.61
CA PRO A 89 9.79 -8.05 -10.29
C PRO A 89 10.55 -6.70 -10.28
N ARG A 90 11.84 -6.74 -9.90
CA ARG A 90 12.74 -5.58 -9.77
C ARG A 90 12.41 -4.60 -8.62
N GLU A 91 11.52 -5.00 -7.72
CA GLU A 91 11.23 -4.27 -6.48
C GLU A 91 11.81 -5.01 -5.26
N PRO A 92 12.10 -4.32 -4.14
CA PRO A 92 12.04 -2.86 -3.99
C PRO A 92 13.18 -2.19 -4.75
N ASN A 93 12.86 -1.20 -5.57
CA ASN A 93 13.87 -0.41 -6.26
C ASN A 93 14.58 0.54 -5.26
N ASN A 94 15.83 0.89 -5.57
CA ASN A 94 16.64 1.84 -4.78
C ASN A 94 16.67 3.24 -5.43
N GLY A 95 15.63 3.58 -6.18
CA GLY A 95 15.54 4.83 -6.92
C GLY A 95 14.92 5.98 -6.12
N ALA A 96 14.78 7.10 -6.82
CA ALA A 96 14.04 8.26 -6.37
C ALA A 96 13.04 8.66 -7.43
N TYR A 97 11.86 9.11 -7.02
CA TYR A 97 10.87 9.70 -7.91
C TYR A 97 10.81 11.20 -7.67
N GLN A 98 11.08 12.00 -8.71
CA GLN A 98 11.13 13.47 -8.62
C GLN A 98 12.09 13.97 -7.52
N GLY A 99 13.25 13.33 -7.39
CA GLY A 99 14.27 13.69 -6.39
C GLY A 99 13.97 13.19 -4.96
N VAL A 100 12.83 12.53 -4.74
CA VAL A 100 12.46 11.99 -3.42
C VAL A 100 12.71 10.47 -3.37
N PRO A 101 13.49 9.96 -2.41
CA PRO A 101 13.79 8.54 -2.28
C PRO A 101 12.54 7.65 -2.15
N ASN A 102 12.57 6.49 -2.81
CA ASN A 102 11.48 5.52 -2.78
C ASN A 102 11.47 4.69 -1.50
N ASN A 103 11.08 5.31 -0.38
CA ASN A 103 11.16 4.73 0.96
C ASN A 103 9.84 4.18 1.51
N CYS A 104 8.76 4.19 0.72
CA CYS A 104 7.47 3.65 1.12
C CYS A 104 7.01 2.53 0.17
N GLY A 105 6.45 1.47 0.74
CA GLY A 105 5.91 0.35 0.00
C GLY A 105 4.41 0.55 -0.27
N GLN A 106 4.02 0.38 -1.52
CA GLN A 106 2.62 0.44 -1.94
C GLN A 106 2.22 -0.85 -2.62
N LEU A 107 0.99 -1.31 -2.40
CA LEU A 107 0.43 -2.47 -3.08
C LEU A 107 -0.06 -2.07 -4.48
N TRP A 108 0.29 -2.84 -5.50
CA TRP A 108 -0.13 -2.62 -6.88
C TRP A 108 -1.50 -3.23 -7.16
N LEU A 109 -2.38 -2.46 -7.77
CA LEU A 109 -3.65 -2.93 -8.32
C LEU A 109 -3.58 -2.92 -9.83
N TRP A 110 -4.10 -3.97 -10.45
CA TRP A 110 -4.09 -4.10 -11.90
C TRP A 110 -5.30 -4.90 -12.33
N VAL A 111 -5.99 -4.41 -13.36
CA VAL A 111 -7.08 -5.15 -14.00
C VAL A 111 -6.47 -6.20 -14.94
N PRO A 112 -6.87 -7.48 -14.86
CA PRO A 112 -6.43 -8.50 -15.80
C PRO A 112 -6.61 -8.07 -17.25
N GLY A 113 -5.57 -8.21 -18.07
CA GLY A 113 -5.58 -7.77 -19.48
C GLY A 113 -5.31 -6.28 -19.72
N GLY A 114 -5.00 -5.51 -18.67
CA GLY A 114 -4.49 -4.13 -18.81
C GLY A 114 -3.07 -4.09 -19.42
N LYS A 115 -2.56 -2.89 -19.76
CA LYS A 115 -1.14 -2.75 -20.15
C LYS A 115 -0.25 -3.09 -18.95
N THR A 116 0.84 -3.81 -19.17
CA THR A 116 1.85 -4.07 -18.14
C THR A 116 2.65 -2.80 -17.84
N GLU A 117 2.63 -2.34 -16.59
CA GLU A 117 3.40 -1.17 -16.17
C GLU A 117 4.64 -1.60 -15.38
N GLY A 118 5.82 -1.48 -16.01
CA GLY A 118 7.11 -1.72 -15.33
C GLY A 118 7.30 -3.13 -14.77
N GLY A 119 6.54 -4.12 -15.24
CA GLY A 119 6.58 -5.49 -14.71
C GLY A 119 5.83 -5.67 -13.38
N ARG A 120 5.02 -4.69 -12.95
CA ARG A 120 4.25 -4.79 -11.70
C ARG A 120 3.16 -5.85 -11.79
N VAL A 121 2.96 -6.57 -10.68
CA VAL A 121 2.00 -7.67 -10.56
C VAL A 121 0.89 -7.29 -9.59
N HIS A 122 -0.36 -7.59 -9.95
CA HIS A 122 -1.50 -7.35 -9.06
C HIS A 122 -1.28 -7.95 -7.67
N GLY A 123 -1.57 -7.18 -6.63
CA GLY A 123 -1.45 -7.61 -5.25
C GLY A 123 -0.01 -7.81 -4.81
N THR A 124 0.98 -7.20 -5.46
CA THR A 124 2.38 -7.20 -5.00
C THR A 124 2.87 -5.78 -4.74
N PHE A 125 3.93 -5.65 -3.97
CA PHE A 125 4.49 -4.38 -3.54
C PHE A 125 5.47 -3.79 -4.55
N PHE A 126 5.55 -2.46 -4.56
CA PHE A 126 6.61 -1.71 -5.22
C PHE A 126 7.03 -0.52 -4.34
N ALA A 127 8.29 -0.10 -4.45
CA ALA A 127 8.83 1.01 -3.68
C ALA A 127 8.56 2.35 -4.40
N MET A 128 8.08 3.32 -3.64
CA MET A 128 7.78 4.66 -4.12
C MET A 128 8.02 5.70 -3.02
N GLN A 129 8.08 6.98 -3.39
CA GLN A 129 8.21 8.06 -2.42
C GLN A 129 7.08 8.08 -1.38
N CYS A 130 7.41 8.53 -0.17
CA CYS A 130 6.47 8.64 0.94
C CYS A 130 5.58 9.88 0.88
N LEU A 131 6.04 10.97 0.25
CA LEU A 131 5.39 12.29 0.38
C LEU A 131 4.07 12.41 -0.37
N LYS A 132 3.87 11.64 -1.45
CA LYS A 132 2.65 11.71 -2.26
C LYS A 132 2.39 10.43 -3.05
N SER A 133 1.18 10.32 -3.57
CA SER A 133 0.77 9.24 -4.48
C SER A 133 0.65 9.76 -5.91
N THR A 134 1.19 9.02 -6.88
CA THR A 134 1.27 9.46 -8.29
C THR A 134 -0.11 9.61 -8.92
N PRO A 135 -0.39 10.69 -9.68
CA PRO A 135 -1.74 10.98 -10.18
C PRO A 135 -2.20 10.18 -11.39
N ASP A 136 -1.33 9.39 -12.01
CA ASP A 136 -1.57 8.59 -13.22
C ASP A 136 -2.37 7.30 -12.97
N ARG A 137 -2.90 7.10 -11.75
CA ARG A 137 -3.55 5.87 -11.31
C ARG A 137 -4.65 6.12 -10.27
N TRP A 138 -5.49 5.12 -10.05
CA TRP A 138 -6.35 5.09 -8.88
C TRP A 138 -5.52 4.99 -7.60
N ARG A 139 -5.94 5.65 -6.51
CA ARG A 139 -5.19 5.72 -5.26
C ARG A 139 -6.09 5.45 -4.09
N GLY A 140 -5.62 4.60 -3.19
CA GLY A 140 -6.23 4.36 -1.89
C GLY A 140 -5.19 4.18 -0.79
N PHE A 141 -5.66 4.06 0.44
CA PHE A 141 -4.85 3.80 1.63
C PHE A 141 -5.59 2.86 2.58
N LEU A 142 -4.83 2.04 3.30
CA LEU A 142 -5.35 1.00 4.19
C LEU A 142 -5.32 1.48 5.64
N CYS A 143 -6.47 1.55 6.31
CA CYS A 143 -6.54 1.81 7.74
C CYS A 143 -6.87 0.54 8.50
N GLY A 144 -6.28 0.37 9.69
CA GLY A 144 -6.49 -0.79 10.55
C GLY A 144 -6.71 -0.40 12.00
N LYS A 145 -7.57 -1.14 12.71
CA LYS A 145 -7.78 -1.04 14.16
C LYS A 145 -8.21 -2.37 14.76
N LYS A 146 -8.02 -2.53 16.06
CA LYS A 146 -8.54 -3.70 16.79
C LYS A 146 -10.08 -3.71 16.76
N ALA A 147 -10.66 -4.89 16.54
CA ALA A 147 -12.08 -5.12 16.69
C ALA A 147 -12.52 -4.76 18.12
N THR A 148 -13.60 -3.99 18.21
CA THR A 148 -14.34 -3.66 19.43
C THR A 148 -15.47 -4.63 19.64
#